data_AF-A0A0D9AEE8-F1
#
_entry.id   AF-A0A0D9AEE8-F1
#
_cell.length_a   1.000
_cell.length_b   1.000
_cell.length_c   1.000
_cell.angle_alpha   90.00
_cell.angle_beta   90.00
_cell.angle_gamma   90.00
#
_symmetry.space_group_name_H-M   'P 1'
#
loop_
_entity.id
_entity.type
_entity.pdbx_description
1 polymer ?
#
loop_
_entity_poly.entity_id
_entity_poly.type
_entity_poly.pdbx_seq_one_letter_code
_entity_poly.pdbx_strand_id
1 'polypeptide(L)' 'MNYKQPDQLQAVVLDWAGTVVDFGSFAPTQIFVEAFAEFGVAVSLEEARGPMGM' A
#
# COMPACT_ATOMS: atom_id res chain seq x y z
N MET A 1 -31.67 -1.03 15.16
CA MET A 1 -30.49 -0.23 15.59
C MET A 1 -30.61 1.12 14.89
N ASN A 2 -30.86 2.22 15.61
CA ASN A 2 -31.02 3.55 15.02
C ASN A 2 -29.67 4.27 14.99
N TYR A 3 -28.97 4.19 13.86
CA TYR A 3 -27.76 4.98 13.65
C TYR A 3 -28.14 6.40 13.24
N LYS A 4 -27.70 7.40 14.01
CA LYS A 4 -27.74 8.82 13.61
C LYS A 4 -26.42 9.17 12.93
N GLN A 5 -26.47 9.79 11.76
CA GLN A 5 -25.27 10.32 11.13
C GLN A 5 -24.70 11.49 11.94
N PRO A 6 -23.38 11.56 12.14
CA PRO A 6 -22.74 12.65 12.87
C PRO A 6 -22.61 13.91 12.01
N ASP A 7 -22.74 15.08 12.65
CA ASP A 7 -22.67 16.40 11.99
C ASP A 7 -21.23 16.91 11.78
N GLN A 8 -20.23 16.16 12.25
CA GLN A 8 -18.81 16.50 12.15
C GLN A 8 -17.95 15.25 11.90
N LEU A 9 -16.76 15.43 11.32
CA LEU A 9 -15.78 14.36 11.12
C LEU A 9 -15.43 13.71 12.47
N GLN A 10 -15.59 12.40 12.57
CA GLN A 10 -15.40 11.68 13.84
C GLN A 10 -13.99 11.06 13.97
N ALA A 11 -13.42 10.61 12.85
CA ALA A 11 -12.11 9.96 12.82
C ALA A 11 -11.54 9.93 11.40
N VAL A 12 -10.23 9.73 11.31
CA VAL A 12 -9.52 9.40 10.07
C VAL A 12 -8.72 8.13 10.31
N VAL A 13 -8.82 7.17 9.39
CA VAL A 13 -7.94 6.01 9.34
C VAL A 13 -6.99 6.22 8.18
N LEU A 14 -5.69 6.18 8.47
CA LEU A 14 -4.63 6.39 7.50
C LEU A 14 -3.86 5.08 7.34
N ASP A 15 -3.53 4.75 6.09
CA ASP A 15 -2.51 3.76 5.80
C ASP A 15 -1.10 4.32 6.15
N TRP A 16 -0.08 3.47 6.14
CA TRP A 16 1.28 3.87 6.47
C TRP A 16 2.09 4.25 5.22
N ALA A 17 2.46 3.26 4.40
CA ALA A 17 3.41 3.44 3.31
C ALA A 17 2.77 4.20 2.14
N GLY A 18 3.38 5.29 1.70
CA GLY A 18 2.82 6.21 0.71
C GLY A 18 1.74 7.16 1.25
N THR A 19 1.30 7.02 2.51
CA THR A 19 0.29 7.90 3.13
C THR A 19 0.88 8.75 4.26
N VAL A 20 1.47 8.12 5.27
CA VAL A 20 2.09 8.82 6.43
C VAL A 20 3.62 8.70 6.39
N VAL A 21 4.14 7.59 5.87
CA VAL A 21 5.57 7.28 5.79
C VAL A 21 5.91 6.67 4.43
N ASP A 22 7.19 6.45 4.15
CA ASP A 22 7.69 5.81 2.90
C ASP A 22 7.13 6.48 1.63
N PHE A 23 7.67 7.66 1.29
CA PHE A 23 7.26 8.41 0.11
C PHE A 23 7.37 7.54 -1.14
N GLY A 24 6.25 7.29 -1.82
CA GLY A 24 6.20 6.45 -3.01
C GLY A 24 6.08 4.95 -2.76
N SER A 25 5.92 4.52 -1.50
CA SER A 25 5.72 3.12 -1.08
C SER A 25 6.75 2.17 -1.70
N PHE A 26 8.02 2.56 -1.66
CA PHE A 26 9.08 1.85 -2.37
C PHE A 26 9.54 0.60 -1.63
N ALA A 27 9.49 0.60 -0.30
CA ALA A 27 9.94 -0.52 0.52
C ALA A 27 9.21 -1.83 0.19
N PRO A 28 7.86 -1.88 0.16
CA PRO A 28 7.15 -3.11 -0.19
C PRO A 28 7.29 -3.46 -1.69
N THR A 29 7.49 -2.49 -2.59
CA THR A 29 7.59 -2.79 -4.02
C THR A 29 8.95 -3.34 -4.42
N GLN A 30 10.02 -2.88 -3.77
CA GLN A 30 11.39 -3.30 -4.06
C GLN A 30 11.63 -4.76 -3.64
N ILE A 31 11.09 -5.17 -2.49
CA ILE A 31 11.25 -6.54 -2.00
C ILE A 31 10.59 -7.56 -2.93
N PHE A 32 9.48 -7.21 -3.61
CA PHE A 32 8.88 -8.10 -4.60
C PHE A 32 9.80 -8.31 -5.80
N VAL A 33 10.36 -7.23 -6.35
CA VAL A 33 11.31 -7.33 -7.47
C VAL A 33 12.49 -8.22 -7.11
N GLU A 34 13.06 -8.04 -5.92
CA GLU A 34 14.20 -8.84 -5.44
C GLU A 34 13.82 -10.29 -5.18
N ALA A 35 12.70 -10.54 -4.49
CA ALA A 35 12.24 -11.90 -4.18
C ALA A 35 11.95 -12.71 -5.44
N PHE A 36 11.31 -12.12 -6.46
CA PHE A 36 11.06 -12.82 -7.72
C PHE A 36 12.34 -13.06 -8.53
N ALA A 37 13.32 -12.16 -8.45
CA ALA A 37 14.60 -12.33 -9.10
C ALA A 37 15.38 -13.55 -8.56
N GLU A 38 15.24 -13.90 -7.27
CA GLU A 38 15.83 -15.13 -6.69
C GLU A 38 15.31 -16.41 -7.37
N PHE A 39 14.09 -16.38 -7.90
CA PHE A 39 13.49 -17.49 -8.65
C PHE A 39 13.73 -17.39 -10.17
N GLY A 40 14.56 -16.44 -10.61
CA GLY A 40 14.82 -16.19 -12.03
C GLY A 40 13.64 -15.54 -12.77
N VAL A 41 12.70 -14.94 -12.04
CA VAL A 41 11.54 -14.25 -12.61
C VAL A 41 11.82 -12.75 -12.58
N ALA A 42 11.96 -12.14 -13.76
CA ALA A 42 12.09 -10.69 -13.86
C ALA A 42 10.72 -10.03 -13.73
N VAL A 43 10.58 -9.14 -12.75
CA VAL A 43 9.37 -8.33 -12.51
C VAL A 43 9.80 -6.86 -12.49
N SER A 44 9.04 -6.01 -13.17
CA SER A 44 9.26 -4.56 -13.13
C SER A 44 8.69 -3.94 -11.84
N LEU A 45 9.21 -2.77 -11.47
CA LEU A 45 8.64 -1.97 -10.37
C LEU A 45 7.17 -1.62 -10.57
N GLU A 46 6.73 -1.46 -11.82
CA GLU A 46 5.33 -1.16 -12.16
C GLU A 46 4.42 -2.36 -11.89
N GLU A 47 4.84 -3.57 -12.28
CA GLU A 47 4.12 -4.80 -11.98
C GLU A 47 4.09 -5.09 -10.47
N ALA A 48 5.20 -4.87 -9.78
CA ALA A 48 5.29 -5.02 -8.32
C ALA A 48 4.39 -4.03 -7.56
N ARG A 49 4.05 -2.88 -8.17
CA ARG A 49 3.13 -1.89 -7.60
C ARG A 49 1.66 -2.25 -7.76
N GLY A 50 1.31 -3.02 -8.79
CA GLY A 50 -0.07 -3.40 -9.11
C GLY A 50 -0.89 -3.93 -7.91
N PRO A 51 -0.35 -4.81 -7.05
CA PRO A 51 -1.10 -5.39 -5.92
C PRO A 51 -1.04 -4.60 -4.61
N MET A 52 -0.38 -3.44 -4.55
CA MET A 52 -0.17 -2.73 -3.29
C MET A 52 -1.49 -2.25 -2.66
N GLY A 53 -1.72 -2.64 -1.40
CA GLY A 53 -2.87 -2.20 -0.59
C GLY A 53 -4.20 -2.94 -0.83
N MET A 54 -4.20 -4.01 -1.65
CA MET A 54 -5.34 -4.93 -1.80
C MET A 54 -5.45 -5.94 -0.67
#